data_AF-A0A974SNZ5-F1
#
_entry.id   AF-A0A974SNZ5-F1
#
_cell.length_a   1.000
_cell.length_b   1.000
_cell.length_c   1.000
_cell.angle_alpha   90.00
_cell.angle_beta   90.00
_cell.angle_gamma   90.00
#
_symmetry.space_group_name_H-M   'P 1'
#
loop_
_entity.id
_entity.type
_entity.pdbx_description
1 polymer ?
#
loop_
_entity_poly.entity_id
_entity_poly.type
_entity_poly.pdbx_seq_one_letter_code
_entity_poly.pdbx_strand_id
1 'polypeptide(L)'
;MRTPLLPPRSTSTARRKFLLGAAGLAGSTLLADALAGAAACQPTEQDIIGPFYRFGAPFETRIAGADEAGDRLIISGTVYSQDCRTPVANALIEVWQANKEGRYDTNTPGNFTERNAFRLRGMMLTDRQGRYEFETVMPGRYPVPPGLPGLEQFGGITRPAHIHFRVADPLHIPLTTQLYFAGDPFLAGDPFAKRKPGLAIALKSAGPLLRGTFDIVLARGY
;
A
#
# COMPACT_ATOMS: atom_id res chain seq x y z
N MET A 1 -14.47 -105.04 24.16
CA MET A 1 -15.46 -104.83 25.25
C MET A 1 -15.23 -103.45 25.86
N ARG A 2 -16.25 -102.86 26.51
CA ARG A 2 -16.21 -101.66 27.39
C ARG A 2 -15.69 -100.33 26.80
N THR A 3 -16.64 -99.48 26.39
CA THR A 3 -16.73 -98.05 26.77
C THR A 3 -17.03 -97.91 28.29
N PRO A 4 -17.09 -96.71 28.92
CA PRO A 4 -16.95 -95.32 28.43
C PRO A 4 -15.74 -94.59 29.10
N LEU A 5 -15.47 -93.27 29.01
CA LEU A 5 -16.27 -92.06 29.30
C LEU A 5 -15.84 -90.80 28.51
N LEU A 6 -16.71 -89.80 28.53
CA LEU A 6 -16.69 -88.53 27.78
C LEU A 6 -16.53 -87.33 28.77
N PRO A 7 -16.83 -86.05 28.43
CA PRO A 7 -15.87 -85.06 27.90
C PRO A 7 -15.97 -83.75 28.75
N PRO A 8 -16.07 -82.49 28.23
CA PRO A 8 -15.53 -81.83 27.01
C PRO A 8 -14.86 -80.43 27.26
N ARG A 9 -14.21 -79.88 26.21
CA ARG A 9 -14.17 -78.42 25.86
C ARG A 9 -13.43 -77.47 26.83
N SER A 10 -12.89 -76.29 26.48
CA SER A 10 -12.53 -75.59 25.21
C SER A 10 -11.60 -74.39 25.63
N THR A 11 -11.14 -73.37 24.88
CA THR A 11 -11.43 -72.82 23.54
C THR A 11 -10.26 -71.98 23.01
N SER A 12 -10.22 -71.76 21.69
CA SER A 12 -9.67 -70.57 21.00
C SER A 12 -8.14 -70.42 20.82
N THR A 13 -7.74 -70.31 19.56
CA THR A 13 -6.40 -69.91 19.09
C THR A 13 -6.28 -68.39 18.96
N ALA A 14 -5.19 -67.81 19.48
CA ALA A 14 -4.81 -66.43 19.16
C ALA A 14 -3.28 -66.23 19.17
N ARG A 15 -2.62 -66.36 18.00
CA ARG A 15 -1.24 -65.86 17.83
C ARG A 15 -1.26 -64.33 17.82
N ARG A 16 -0.47 -63.68 18.68
CA ARG A 16 -0.07 -62.27 18.48
C ARG A 16 1.45 -62.16 18.44
N LYS A 17 1.92 -61.17 17.67
CA LYS A 17 3.31 -61.09 17.16
C LYS A 17 4.18 -60.27 18.10
N PHE A 18 5.48 -60.56 18.09
CA PHE A 18 6.52 -59.61 18.50
C PHE A 18 6.33 -58.27 17.74
N LEU A 19 6.49 -57.17 18.45
CA LEU A 19 6.79 -55.86 17.86
C LEU A 19 8.04 -55.33 18.56
N LEU A 20 9.04 -54.95 17.78
CA LEU A 20 10.26 -54.31 18.29
C LEU A 20 9.93 -52.87 18.70
N GLY A 21 10.61 -52.37 19.74
CA GLY A 21 10.58 -50.95 20.06
C GLY A 21 11.30 -50.14 18.98
N ALA A 22 10.68 -49.06 18.51
CA ALA A 22 11.35 -48.02 17.75
C ALA A 22 11.77 -46.91 18.71
N ALA A 23 13.06 -46.57 18.73
CA ALA A 23 13.56 -45.42 19.47
C ALA A 23 13.05 -44.10 18.84
N GLY A 24 12.88 -43.06 19.67
CA GLY A 24 12.16 -41.85 19.27
C GLY A 24 12.89 -40.97 18.25
N LEU A 25 12.14 -40.51 17.24
CA LEU A 25 12.48 -39.36 16.39
C LEU A 25 11.50 -38.22 16.67
N ALA A 26 11.55 -37.69 17.88
CA ALA A 26 10.75 -36.54 18.33
C ALA A 26 11.69 -35.36 18.64
N GLY A 27 11.96 -34.52 17.62
CA GLY A 27 12.89 -33.38 17.81
C GLY A 27 13.18 -32.50 16.59
N SER A 28 12.68 -32.82 15.39
CA SER A 28 13.04 -32.12 14.15
C SER A 28 11.97 -31.18 13.55
N THR A 29 10.74 -31.17 14.08
CA THR A 29 9.63 -30.35 13.53
C THR A 29 9.64 -28.89 13.99
N LEU A 30 10.25 -28.58 15.14
CA LEU A 30 10.20 -27.24 15.77
C LEU A 30 11.13 -26.18 15.14
N LEU A 31 11.82 -26.51 14.03
CA LEU A 31 12.72 -25.59 13.33
C LEU A 31 12.13 -25.02 12.02
N ALA A 32 10.96 -25.48 11.58
CA ALA A 32 10.33 -25.02 10.34
C ALA A 32 9.64 -23.64 10.52
N ASP A 33 8.87 -23.47 11.60
CA ASP A 33 8.01 -22.29 11.79
C ASP A 33 8.79 -21.00 12.07
N ALA A 34 10.06 -21.10 12.50
CA ALA A 34 10.95 -19.97 12.74
C ALA A 34 11.40 -19.25 11.45
N LEU A 35 11.09 -19.81 10.26
CA LEU A 35 11.39 -19.24 8.95
C LEU A 35 10.13 -18.78 8.19
N ALA A 36 8.98 -18.68 8.87
CA ALA A 36 7.82 -17.95 8.36
C ALA A 36 8.20 -16.47 8.17
N GLY A 37 8.54 -16.10 6.94
CA GLY A 37 9.38 -14.95 6.67
C GLY A 37 8.82 -13.61 7.15
N ALA A 38 9.66 -12.83 7.83
CA ALA A 38 9.50 -11.39 7.82
C ALA A 38 9.46 -10.92 6.36
N ALA A 39 8.37 -10.25 5.97
CA ALA A 39 8.19 -9.78 4.59
C ALA A 39 9.42 -8.95 4.19
N ALA A 40 10.13 -9.40 3.14
CA ALA A 40 11.36 -8.76 2.71
C ALA A 40 11.07 -7.29 2.37
N CYS A 41 11.77 -6.35 3.00
CA CYS A 41 11.55 -4.92 2.79
C CYS A 41 11.61 -4.58 1.30
N GLN A 42 10.51 -4.00 0.79
CA GLN A 42 10.43 -3.51 -0.59
C GLN A 42 10.34 -1.98 -0.58
N PRO A 43 11.01 -1.28 -1.51
CA PRO A 43 10.70 0.10 -1.84
C PRO A 43 9.21 0.26 -2.21
N THR A 44 8.64 1.42 -1.92
CA THR A 44 7.27 1.77 -2.33
C THR A 44 7.19 1.76 -3.86
N GLU A 45 6.16 1.11 -4.39
CA GLU A 45 5.99 0.95 -5.83
C GLU A 45 5.87 2.31 -6.54
N GLN A 46 6.55 2.46 -7.67
CA GLN A 46 6.41 3.65 -8.52
C GLN A 46 5.04 3.67 -9.21
N ASP A 47 4.50 4.86 -9.48
CA ASP A 47 3.30 5.03 -10.28
C ASP A 47 3.43 6.22 -11.25
N ILE A 48 2.49 6.33 -12.21
CA ILE A 48 2.53 7.39 -13.20
C ILE A 48 2.43 8.78 -12.54
N ILE A 49 3.22 9.73 -13.05
CA ILE A 49 3.13 11.14 -12.68
C ILE A 49 1.75 11.74 -13.07
N GLY A 50 1.12 11.20 -14.12
CA GLY A 50 -0.12 11.71 -14.68
C GLY A 50 0.07 13.07 -15.38
N PRO A 51 -0.97 13.57 -16.06
CA PRO A 51 -0.87 14.80 -16.84
C PRO A 51 -1.02 16.07 -15.98
N PHE A 52 -1.30 15.94 -14.68
CA PHE A 52 -1.69 17.04 -13.80
C PHE A 52 -0.59 17.51 -12.84
N TYR A 53 0.64 16.99 -12.91
CA TYR A 53 1.75 17.52 -12.14
C TYR A 53 2.09 18.97 -12.56
N ARG A 54 2.49 19.81 -11.61
CA ARG A 54 2.94 21.20 -11.83
C ARG A 54 4.04 21.51 -10.82
N PHE A 55 5.22 21.92 -11.29
CA PHE A 55 6.38 22.19 -10.43
C PHE A 55 6.24 23.52 -9.67
N GLY A 56 6.75 23.55 -8.43
CA GLY A 56 6.87 24.78 -7.64
C GLY A 56 5.61 25.20 -6.88
N ALA A 57 4.83 24.20 -6.41
CA ALA A 57 3.77 24.42 -5.43
C ALA A 57 4.33 25.06 -4.13
N PRO A 58 3.51 25.78 -3.33
CA PRO A 58 3.99 26.39 -2.09
C PRO A 58 4.41 25.34 -1.05
N PHE A 59 5.32 25.71 -0.15
CA PHE A 59 5.58 24.93 1.07
C PHE A 59 4.43 25.14 2.05
N GLU A 60 3.46 24.22 2.01
CA GLU A 60 2.14 24.34 2.65
C GLU A 60 1.64 22.93 2.99
N THR A 61 1.36 22.68 4.27
CA THR A 61 0.81 21.40 4.73
C THR A 61 -0.72 21.42 4.85
N ARG A 62 -1.38 22.56 4.68
CA ARG A 62 -2.84 22.65 4.49
C ARG A 62 -3.16 22.92 3.02
N ILE A 63 -3.12 21.87 2.20
CA ILE A 63 -3.34 21.99 0.74
C ILE A 63 -4.82 22.20 0.38
N ALA A 64 -5.75 21.89 1.29
CA ALA A 64 -7.15 22.26 1.20
C ALA A 64 -7.47 23.43 2.14
N GLY A 65 -7.84 24.59 1.58
CA GLY A 65 -8.31 25.74 2.36
C GLY A 65 -9.56 25.44 3.20
N ALA A 66 -9.96 26.37 4.07
CA ALA A 66 -11.11 26.17 4.97
C ALA A 66 -12.41 25.89 4.21
N ASP A 67 -12.65 26.63 3.12
CA ASP A 67 -13.85 26.52 2.27
C ASP A 67 -13.71 25.46 1.16
N GLU A 68 -12.61 24.69 1.12
CA GLU A 68 -12.42 23.63 0.14
C GLU A 68 -13.37 22.46 0.45
N ALA A 69 -14.27 22.18 -0.48
CA ALA A 69 -15.39 21.30 -0.25
C ALA A 69 -15.01 19.82 -0.39
N GLY A 70 -15.31 19.04 0.63
CA GLY A 70 -15.15 17.58 0.66
C GLY A 70 -14.97 17.09 2.10
N ASP A 71 -14.94 15.77 2.29
CA ASP A 71 -14.67 15.17 3.60
C ASP A 71 -13.22 15.50 3.99
N ARG A 72 -13.02 16.20 5.10
CA ARG A 72 -11.68 16.63 5.54
C ARG A 72 -10.82 15.40 5.84
N LEU A 73 -9.64 15.36 5.23
CA LEU A 73 -8.72 14.23 5.25
C LEU A 73 -7.36 14.70 5.76
N ILE A 74 -6.75 13.96 6.68
CA ILE A 74 -5.36 14.14 7.06
C ILE A 74 -4.58 12.88 6.64
N ILE A 75 -3.56 13.06 5.83
CA ILE A 75 -2.61 12.00 5.47
C ILE A 75 -1.31 12.24 6.24
N SER A 76 -0.78 11.15 6.79
CA SER A 76 0.44 11.13 7.59
C SER A 76 1.31 9.94 7.17
N GLY A 77 2.59 9.95 7.54
CA GLY A 77 3.47 8.80 7.34
C GLY A 77 4.91 9.11 7.65
N THR A 78 5.77 8.13 7.42
CA THR A 78 7.22 8.20 7.60
C THR A 78 7.91 7.78 6.31
N VAL A 79 8.91 8.56 5.88
CA VAL A 79 9.80 8.17 4.79
C VAL A 79 10.99 7.41 5.37
N TYR A 80 11.23 6.20 4.85
CA TYR A 80 12.33 5.31 5.22
C TYR A 80 13.27 5.06 4.04
N SER A 81 14.52 4.74 4.36
CA SER A 81 15.49 4.13 3.45
C SER A 81 15.07 2.69 3.12
N GLN A 82 15.71 2.09 2.11
CA GLN A 82 15.50 0.73 1.60
C GLN A 82 15.64 -0.42 2.64
N ASP A 83 15.90 -0.12 3.91
CA ASP A 83 15.90 -1.08 5.02
C ASP A 83 14.54 -1.14 5.78
N CYS A 84 13.58 -0.29 5.39
CA CYS A 84 12.28 -0.10 6.05
C CYS A 84 12.40 0.29 7.54
N ARG A 85 13.52 0.91 7.95
CA ARG A 85 13.84 1.17 9.36
C ARG A 85 14.52 2.51 9.59
N THR A 86 15.49 2.88 8.75
CA THR A 86 16.22 4.15 8.87
C THR A 86 15.37 5.27 8.30
N PRO A 87 14.89 6.25 9.10
CA PRO A 87 14.08 7.34 8.59
C PRO A 87 14.91 8.33 7.77
N VAL A 88 14.31 8.90 6.73
CA VAL A 88 14.93 9.88 5.83
C VAL A 88 14.41 11.28 6.19
N ALA A 89 15.25 12.08 6.85
CA ALA A 89 14.92 13.43 7.30
C ALA A 89 15.25 14.49 6.24
N ASN A 90 14.41 15.52 6.13
CA ASN A 90 14.46 16.58 5.11
C ASN A 90 14.24 16.09 3.66
N ALA A 91 13.64 14.91 3.47
CA ALA A 91 13.17 14.48 2.15
C ALA A 91 12.06 15.43 1.68
N LEU A 92 12.18 15.93 0.45
CA LEU A 92 11.16 16.77 -0.18
C LEU A 92 10.00 15.88 -0.63
N ILE A 93 8.79 16.21 -0.18
CA ILE A 93 7.54 15.59 -0.63
C ILE A 93 6.73 16.67 -1.34
N GLU A 94 6.43 16.46 -2.62
CA GLU A 94 5.42 17.21 -3.38
C GLU A 94 4.13 16.36 -3.45
N VAL A 95 2.98 16.98 -3.19
CA VAL A 95 1.65 16.34 -3.31
C VAL A 95 0.73 17.13 -4.23
N TRP A 96 -0.10 16.41 -4.99
CA TRP A 96 -1.18 16.99 -5.80
C TRP A 96 -2.35 16.02 -5.95
N GLN A 97 -3.57 16.55 -6.00
CA GLN A 97 -4.79 15.75 -6.15
C GLN A 97 -5.90 16.51 -6.86
N ALA A 98 -6.94 15.78 -7.26
CA ALA A 98 -8.21 16.37 -7.65
C ALA A 98 -9.00 16.86 -6.42
N ASN A 99 -9.94 17.80 -6.65
CA ASN A 99 -10.99 18.14 -5.68
C ASN A 99 -12.08 17.05 -5.63
N LYS A 100 -13.11 17.21 -4.78
CA LYS A 100 -14.17 16.19 -4.61
C LYS A 100 -14.96 15.86 -5.88
N GLU A 101 -15.03 16.77 -6.86
CA GLU A 101 -15.67 16.53 -8.17
C GLU A 101 -14.71 15.94 -9.22
N GLY A 102 -13.49 15.53 -8.84
CA GLY A 102 -12.52 14.92 -9.75
C GLY A 102 -11.80 15.92 -10.65
N ARG A 103 -11.74 17.20 -10.27
CA ARG A 103 -11.16 18.28 -11.07
C ARG A 103 -9.83 18.78 -10.48
N TYR A 104 -8.86 19.02 -11.35
CA TYR A 104 -7.61 19.71 -11.02
C TYR A 104 -7.71 21.22 -11.31
N ASP A 105 -6.72 21.97 -10.84
CA ASP A 105 -6.61 23.43 -10.98
C ASP A 105 -6.01 23.92 -12.33
N THR A 106 -5.97 23.06 -13.35
CA THR A 106 -5.38 23.33 -14.66
C THR A 106 -6.28 22.89 -15.81
N ASN A 107 -6.32 23.72 -16.86
CA ASN A 107 -6.97 23.41 -18.14
C ASN A 107 -5.95 23.02 -19.22
N THR A 108 -4.66 22.90 -18.89
CA THR A 108 -3.59 22.46 -19.82
C THR A 108 -2.86 21.23 -19.29
N PRO A 109 -3.49 20.04 -19.30
CA PRO A 109 -2.82 18.82 -18.84
C PRO A 109 -1.58 18.52 -19.70
N GLY A 110 -0.47 18.15 -19.05
CA GLY A 110 0.85 18.01 -19.65
C GLY A 110 1.74 19.27 -19.51
N ASN A 111 1.18 20.45 -19.22
CA ASN A 111 1.98 21.66 -18.97
C ASN A 111 2.46 21.72 -17.51
N PHE A 112 3.55 21.02 -17.22
CA PHE A 112 4.14 20.99 -15.88
C PHE A 112 4.77 22.33 -15.43
N THR A 113 4.78 23.35 -16.29
CA THR A 113 5.40 24.68 -16.05
C THR A 113 4.38 25.79 -15.77
N GLU A 114 3.07 25.51 -15.82
CA GLU A 114 2.02 26.49 -15.58
C GLU A 114 2.08 27.09 -14.15
N ARG A 115 2.00 28.43 -14.04
CA ARG A 115 2.17 29.19 -12.79
C ARG A 115 0.89 29.86 -12.27
N ASN A 116 -0.28 29.27 -12.55
CA ASN A 116 -1.54 29.64 -11.92
C ASN A 116 -1.50 29.37 -10.41
N ALA A 117 -2.57 29.71 -9.67
CA ALA A 117 -2.76 29.27 -8.30
C ALA A 117 -2.54 27.75 -8.15
N PHE A 118 -2.04 27.32 -7.00
CA PHE A 118 -1.73 25.91 -6.70
C PHE A 118 -2.78 25.36 -5.72
N ARG A 119 -3.98 25.04 -6.21
CA ARG A 119 -5.09 24.53 -5.38
C ARG A 119 -4.97 23.02 -5.23
N LEU A 120 -5.09 22.51 -4.00
CA LEU A 120 -4.91 21.09 -3.68
C LEU A 120 -3.53 20.54 -4.10
N ARG A 121 -2.51 21.36 -3.88
CA ARG A 121 -1.09 21.08 -4.13
C ARG A 121 -0.26 21.67 -3.00
N GLY A 122 0.86 21.03 -2.67
CA GLY A 122 1.80 21.56 -1.69
C GLY A 122 3.12 20.81 -1.69
N MET A 123 4.10 21.42 -1.04
CA MET A 123 5.40 20.84 -0.75
C MET A 123 5.64 20.82 0.77
N MET A 124 6.37 19.82 1.24
CA MET A 124 6.80 19.70 2.65
C MET A 124 8.15 18.98 2.73
N LEU A 125 8.86 19.19 3.84
CA LEU A 125 10.06 18.42 4.17
C LEU A 125 9.73 17.45 5.31
N THR A 126 10.28 16.24 5.27
CA THR A 126 10.16 15.30 6.40
C THR A 126 10.93 15.80 7.63
N ASP A 127 10.42 15.51 8.83
CA ASP A 127 11.07 15.90 10.07
C ASP A 127 12.30 15.04 10.40
N ARG A 128 12.94 15.29 11.56
CA ARG A 128 14.14 14.55 12.04
C ARG A 128 13.90 13.06 12.33
N GLN A 129 12.66 12.57 12.25
CA GLN A 129 12.28 11.17 12.35
C GLN A 129 11.65 10.68 11.03
N GLY A 130 11.82 11.40 9.94
CA GLY A 130 11.31 11.05 8.61
C GLY A 130 9.81 11.27 8.44
N ARG A 131 9.12 11.86 9.41
CA ARG A 131 7.65 11.97 9.40
C ARG A 131 7.17 13.15 8.56
N TYR A 132 5.96 13.01 8.02
CA TYR A 132 5.19 14.05 7.38
C TYR A 132 3.71 13.97 7.75
N GLU A 133 2.99 15.09 7.70
CA GLU A 133 1.53 15.16 7.81
C GLU A 133 1.02 16.33 6.95
N PHE A 134 -0.11 16.16 6.25
CA PHE A 134 -0.81 17.24 5.55
C PHE A 134 -2.33 17.09 5.62
N GLU A 135 -3.02 18.23 5.62
CA GLU A 135 -4.48 18.37 5.64
C GLU A 135 -5.02 18.70 4.24
N THR A 136 -6.00 17.93 3.81
CA THR A 136 -6.65 17.99 2.50
C THR A 136 -8.14 17.64 2.60
N VAL A 137 -8.80 17.38 1.46
CA VAL A 137 -10.12 16.72 1.36
C VAL A 137 -10.01 15.40 0.59
N MET A 138 -10.97 14.50 0.76
CA MET A 138 -11.11 13.32 -0.10
C MET A 138 -11.19 13.71 -1.59
N PRO A 139 -10.27 13.23 -2.44
CA PRO A 139 -10.31 13.52 -3.87
C PRO A 139 -11.44 12.76 -4.57
N GLY A 140 -12.03 13.40 -5.58
CA GLY A 140 -13.01 12.79 -6.46
C GLY A 140 -12.39 11.83 -7.47
N ARG A 141 -13.21 10.89 -7.93
CA ARG A 141 -12.90 9.99 -9.06
C ARG A 141 -13.04 10.75 -10.37
N TYR A 142 -12.20 10.43 -11.36
CA TYR A 142 -12.26 11.09 -12.67
C TYR A 142 -11.84 10.14 -13.81
N PRO A 143 -12.39 10.31 -15.03
CA PRO A 143 -11.92 9.59 -16.21
C PRO A 143 -10.56 10.10 -16.67
N VAL A 144 -9.67 9.21 -17.10
CA VAL A 144 -8.46 9.61 -17.85
C VAL A 144 -8.91 10.45 -19.06
N PRO A 145 -8.44 11.71 -19.20
CA PRO A 145 -8.86 12.54 -20.32
C PRO A 145 -8.48 11.92 -21.67
N PRO A 146 -9.38 11.93 -22.68
CA PRO A 146 -9.11 11.35 -23.98
C PRO A 146 -8.05 12.14 -24.75
N GLY A 147 -7.28 11.47 -25.61
CA GLY A 147 -6.29 12.09 -26.49
C GLY A 147 -5.03 12.63 -25.81
N LEU A 148 -4.78 12.27 -24.55
CA LEU A 148 -3.53 12.62 -23.87
C LEU A 148 -2.36 11.76 -24.37
N PRO A 149 -1.22 12.37 -24.80
CA PRO A 149 -0.05 11.65 -25.26
C PRO A 149 0.44 10.57 -24.29
N GLY A 150 0.53 9.32 -24.76
CA GLY A 150 0.96 8.15 -23.99
C GLY A 150 -0.10 7.56 -23.04
N LEU A 151 -1.31 8.14 -22.98
CA LEU A 151 -2.44 7.66 -22.17
C LEU A 151 -3.70 7.39 -23.01
N GLU A 152 -3.61 7.47 -24.34
CA GLU A 152 -4.73 7.43 -25.29
C GLU A 152 -5.56 6.14 -25.14
N GLN A 153 -4.87 5.00 -25.01
CA GLN A 153 -5.46 3.67 -24.80
C GLN A 153 -6.24 3.52 -23.47
N PHE A 154 -6.12 4.49 -22.56
CA PHE A 154 -6.80 4.50 -21.27
C PHE A 154 -7.89 5.59 -21.19
N GLY A 155 -8.08 6.39 -22.24
CA GLY A 155 -9.05 7.49 -22.28
C GLY A 155 -10.47 7.03 -21.91
N GLY A 156 -11.12 7.77 -21.02
CA GLY A 156 -12.46 7.46 -20.51
C GLY A 156 -12.51 6.45 -19.35
N ILE A 157 -11.42 5.72 -19.05
CA ILE A 157 -11.37 4.84 -17.87
C ILE A 157 -11.44 5.70 -16.61
N THR A 158 -12.48 5.50 -15.78
CA THR A 158 -12.60 6.16 -14.48
C THR A 158 -11.58 5.59 -13.50
N ARG A 159 -10.75 6.47 -12.96
CA ARG A 159 -9.75 6.13 -11.94
C ARG A 159 -10.38 6.13 -10.55
N PRO A 160 -9.90 5.29 -9.61
CA PRO A 160 -10.22 5.41 -8.19
C PRO A 160 -9.79 6.76 -7.63
N ALA A 161 -10.32 7.14 -6.46
CA ALA A 161 -9.82 8.29 -5.72
C ALA A 161 -8.34 8.07 -5.34
N HIS A 162 -7.50 9.08 -5.55
CA HIS A 162 -6.06 9.01 -5.26
C HIS A 162 -5.44 10.38 -5.02
N ILE A 163 -4.29 10.37 -4.34
CA ILE A 163 -3.40 11.53 -4.15
C ILE A 163 -2.04 11.17 -4.75
N HIS A 164 -1.48 12.03 -5.60
CA HIS A 164 -0.14 11.83 -6.14
C HIS A 164 0.93 12.28 -5.15
N PHE A 165 2.05 11.58 -5.15
CA PHE A 165 3.26 11.90 -4.40
C PHE A 165 4.47 11.92 -5.33
N ARG A 166 5.36 12.90 -5.12
CA ARG A 166 6.75 12.85 -5.59
C ARG A 166 7.67 13.10 -4.41
N VAL A 167 8.58 12.17 -4.14
CA VAL A 167 9.46 12.18 -2.97
C VAL A 167 10.91 12.14 -3.43
N ALA A 168 11.74 13.06 -2.95
CA ALA A 168 13.14 13.19 -3.32
C ALA A 168 14.05 13.45 -2.11
N ASP A 169 15.16 12.73 -2.05
CA ASP A 169 16.26 12.90 -1.10
C ASP A 169 17.59 12.73 -1.85
N PRO A 170 18.67 13.45 -1.51
CA PRO A 170 19.93 13.41 -2.27
C PRO A 170 20.65 12.05 -2.34
N LEU A 171 20.30 11.08 -1.47
CA LEU A 171 20.94 9.75 -1.41
C LEU A 171 20.03 8.62 -1.94
N HIS A 172 18.85 8.95 -2.47
CA HIS A 172 17.84 7.99 -2.89
C HIS A 172 17.34 8.25 -4.31
N ILE A 173 16.81 7.21 -4.96
CA ILE A 173 16.13 7.34 -6.25
C ILE A 173 14.82 8.12 -6.03
N PRO A 174 14.59 9.26 -6.72
CA PRO A 174 13.35 10.01 -6.57
C PRO A 174 12.13 9.16 -6.94
N LEU A 175 11.21 9.00 -5.99
CA LEU A 175 9.98 8.24 -6.15
C LEU A 175 8.89 9.15 -6.72
N THR A 176 8.20 8.71 -7.76
CA THR A 176 6.85 9.21 -8.10
C THR A 176 5.87 8.06 -7.91
N THR A 177 4.79 8.31 -7.16
CA THR A 177 3.80 7.29 -6.82
C THR A 177 2.42 7.90 -6.55
N GLN A 178 1.44 7.07 -6.22
CA GLN A 178 0.07 7.47 -5.89
C GLN A 178 -0.41 6.70 -4.67
N LEU A 179 -1.03 7.42 -3.73
CA LEU A 179 -1.81 6.86 -2.62
C LEU A 179 -3.24 6.65 -3.12
N TYR A 180 -3.76 5.43 -2.97
CA TYR A 180 -5.15 5.07 -3.25
C TYR A 180 -5.90 4.76 -1.94
N PHE A 181 -7.23 4.71 -1.99
CA PHE A 181 -8.06 4.41 -0.83
C PHE A 181 -8.68 3.00 -0.93
N ALA A 182 -8.48 2.18 0.10
CA ALA A 182 -9.02 0.83 0.17
C ALA A 182 -10.55 0.84 0.14
N GLY A 183 -11.15 -0.07 -0.64
CA GLY A 183 -12.60 -0.15 -0.86
C GLY A 183 -13.13 0.74 -2.00
N ASP A 184 -12.27 1.52 -2.68
CA ASP A 184 -12.70 2.22 -3.90
C ASP A 184 -13.04 1.23 -5.04
N PRO A 185 -14.26 1.26 -5.60
CA PRO A 185 -14.72 0.26 -6.57
C PRO A 185 -13.96 0.27 -7.90
N PHE A 186 -13.20 1.33 -8.22
CA PHE A 186 -12.43 1.42 -9.47
C PHE A 186 -11.01 0.84 -9.37
N LEU A 187 -10.55 0.46 -8.17
CA LEU A 187 -9.22 -0.14 -7.94
C LEU A 187 -8.92 -1.34 -8.86
N ALA A 188 -9.89 -2.23 -9.07
CA ALA A 188 -9.71 -3.43 -9.90
C ALA A 188 -9.71 -3.13 -11.42
N GLY A 189 -10.34 -2.03 -11.84
CA GLY A 189 -10.40 -1.62 -13.24
C GLY A 189 -9.15 -0.87 -13.68
N ASP A 190 -8.69 0.08 -12.85
CA ASP A 190 -7.64 1.03 -13.18
C ASP A 190 -6.32 0.33 -13.57
N PRO A 191 -5.77 0.60 -14.77
CA PRO A 191 -4.60 -0.12 -15.28
C PRO A 191 -3.31 0.17 -14.51
N PHE A 192 -3.32 1.19 -13.64
CA PHE A 192 -2.21 1.60 -12.79
C PHE A 192 -2.36 1.01 -11.39
N ALA A 193 -3.50 1.22 -10.71
CA ALA A 193 -3.73 0.78 -9.33
C ALA A 193 -3.82 -0.75 -9.16
N LYS A 194 -4.46 -1.47 -10.11
CA LYS A 194 -4.88 -2.88 -9.90
C LYS A 194 -3.78 -3.92 -9.69
N ARG A 195 -2.52 -3.57 -9.92
CA ARG A 195 -1.35 -4.42 -9.65
C ARG A 195 -0.55 -4.01 -8.40
N LYS A 196 -0.92 -2.88 -7.76
CA LYS A 196 -0.15 -2.24 -6.68
C LYS A 196 -0.96 -2.13 -5.38
N PRO A 197 -1.44 -3.26 -4.81
CA PRO A 197 -2.34 -3.23 -3.65
C PRO A 197 -1.70 -2.60 -2.40
N GLY A 198 -0.36 -2.58 -2.29
CA GLY A 198 0.35 -1.91 -1.20
C GLY A 198 0.19 -0.38 -1.20
N LEU A 199 -0.28 0.22 -2.29
CA LEU A 199 -0.56 1.65 -2.40
C LEU A 199 -1.99 2.03 -1.95
N ALA A 200 -2.86 1.06 -1.62
CA ALA A 200 -4.24 1.31 -1.23
C ALA A 200 -4.42 1.27 0.30
N ILE A 201 -4.52 2.45 0.93
CA ILE A 201 -4.58 2.57 2.40
C ILE A 201 -6.02 2.53 2.95
N ALA A 202 -6.19 1.97 4.14
CA ALA A 202 -7.45 2.06 4.89
C ALA A 202 -7.51 3.38 5.69
N LEU A 203 -8.65 4.06 5.63
CA LEU A 203 -8.91 5.28 6.40
C LEU A 203 -9.56 4.96 7.75
N LYS A 204 -9.32 5.82 8.74
CA LYS A 204 -9.92 5.77 10.08
C LYS A 204 -10.66 7.08 10.35
N SER A 205 -11.89 7.00 10.83
CA SER A 205 -12.65 8.19 11.27
C SER A 205 -12.11 8.72 12.61
N ALA A 206 -11.95 10.03 12.71
CA ALA A 206 -11.44 10.76 13.87
C ALA A 206 -12.33 11.98 14.12
N GLY A 207 -13.54 11.74 14.64
CA GLY A 207 -14.59 12.75 14.73
C GLY A 207 -15.05 13.18 13.33
N PRO A 208 -15.04 14.48 12.98
CA PRO A 208 -15.42 14.97 11.65
C PRO A 208 -14.31 14.80 10.59
N LEU A 209 -13.16 14.22 10.94
CA LEU A 209 -12.01 14.07 10.05
C LEU A 209 -11.81 12.60 9.66
N LEU A 210 -11.33 12.36 8.45
CA LEU A 210 -10.72 11.10 8.04
C LEU A 210 -9.21 11.17 8.25
N ARG A 211 -8.59 10.07 8.70
CA ARG A 211 -7.14 9.94 8.85
C ARG A 211 -6.61 8.73 8.09
N GLY A 212 -5.54 8.95 7.32
CA GLY A 212 -4.78 7.91 6.62
C GLY A 212 -3.31 7.91 7.03
N THR A 213 -2.68 6.74 6.96
CA THR A 213 -1.24 6.56 7.15
C THR A 213 -0.65 5.87 5.93
N PHE A 214 0.39 6.46 5.35
CA PHE A 214 1.08 5.98 4.15
C PHE A 214 2.60 6.16 4.35
N ASP A 215 3.23 5.12 4.89
CA ASP A 215 4.69 5.07 5.01
C ASP A 215 5.33 4.80 3.64
N ILE A 216 6.46 5.45 3.37
CA ILE A 216 7.12 5.47 2.06
C ILE A 216 8.54 4.93 2.22
N VAL A 217 8.93 3.96 1.40
CA VAL A 217 10.26 3.34 1.42
C VAL A 217 10.98 3.71 0.12
N LEU A 218 12.06 4.48 0.22
CA LEU A 218 12.85 4.92 -0.93
C LEU A 218 13.93 3.88 -1.28
N ALA A 219 14.08 3.57 -2.57
CA ALA A 219 15.22 2.82 -3.07
C ALA A 219 16.48 3.71 -3.05
N ARG A 220 17.66 3.13 -2.75
CA ARG A 220 18.93 3.87 -2.74
C ARG A 220 19.48 4.09 -4.15
N GLY A 221 20.11 5.25 -4.33
CA GLY A 221 20.93 5.52 -5.50
C GLY A 221 22.36 5.06 -5.24
N TYR A 222 22.68 3.84 -5.70
CA TYR A 222 23.97 3.14 -5.54
C TYR A 222 24.28 2.62 -4.12
#